data_AF-A0A7S2GNZ8-F1
#
_entry.id   AF-A0A7S2GNZ8-F1
#
_cell.length_a   1.000
_cell.length_b   1.000
_cell.length_c   1.000
_cell.angle_alpha   90.00
_cell.angle_beta   90.00
_cell.angle_gamma   90.00
#
_symmetry.space_group_name_H-M   'P 1'
#
loop_
_entity.id
_entity.type
_entity.pdbx_description
1 polymer ?
#
loop_
_entity_poly.entity_id
_entity_poly.type
_entity_poly.pdbx_seq_one_letter_code
_entity_poly.pdbx_strand_id
1 'polypeptide(L)'
;KAFLYEIVSNWRSGIDVDKFDYFRRDALHLGIKRQFDHDRYIKGVKVMPDDQGVPTVMAQVKDKDSLYENMMELRKMLHRTAYQHKTVKKLELHMIDILKIADEAITV
;
A
#
# COMPACT_ATOMS: atom_id res chain seq x y z
N LYS A 1 -12.01 20.74 3.62
CA LYS A 1 -10.59 20.43 3.37
C LYS A 1 -10.48 19.05 2.71
N ALA A 2 -10.63 18.96 1.39
CA ALA A 2 -10.75 17.69 0.67
C ALA A 2 -9.46 16.84 0.69
N PHE A 3 -8.29 17.47 0.50
CA PHE A 3 -6.97 16.82 0.54
C PHE A 3 -6.69 15.97 1.80
N LEU A 4 -7.37 16.20 2.93
CA LEU A 4 -7.17 15.40 4.14
C LEU A 4 -7.57 13.93 3.95
N TYR A 5 -8.57 13.67 3.10
CA TYR A 5 -9.01 12.31 2.77
C TYR A 5 -7.99 11.55 1.92
N GLU A 6 -7.03 12.24 1.33
CA GLU A 6 -5.97 11.65 0.51
C GLU A 6 -4.72 11.26 1.31
N ILE A 7 -4.70 11.53 2.62
CA ILE A 7 -3.55 11.19 3.47
C ILE A 7 -3.57 9.71 3.86
N VAL A 8 -4.69 9.25 4.44
CA VAL A 8 -4.81 7.89 5.02
C VAL A 8 -5.22 6.86 3.98
N SER A 9 -6.18 7.20 3.11
CA SER A 9 -6.72 6.30 2.09
C SER A 9 -7.03 7.08 0.82
N ASN A 10 -6.03 7.16 -0.07
CA ASN A 10 -6.13 7.97 -1.26
C ASN A 10 -6.80 7.19 -2.40
N TRP A 11 -8.10 7.37 -2.58
CA TRP A 11 -8.83 6.70 -3.66
C TRP A 11 -8.48 7.23 -5.07
N ARG A 12 -7.97 8.46 -5.19
CA ARG A 12 -7.66 9.09 -6.49
C ARG A 12 -6.38 8.53 -7.09
N SER A 13 -5.29 8.55 -6.32
CA SER A 13 -3.97 8.12 -6.80
C SER A 13 -3.55 6.76 -6.26
N GLY A 14 -4.15 6.30 -5.18
CA GLY A 14 -3.69 5.13 -4.43
C GLY A 14 -2.43 5.40 -3.60
N ILE A 15 -1.89 6.62 -3.57
CA ILE A 15 -0.68 6.96 -2.80
C ILE A 15 -1.09 7.54 -1.44
N ASP A 16 -0.84 6.78 -0.38
CA ASP A 16 -1.22 7.11 1.01
C ASP A 16 -0.22 6.56 2.02
N VAL A 17 -0.33 7.02 3.27
CA VAL A 17 0.60 6.67 4.35
C VAL A 17 0.52 5.21 4.79
N ASP A 18 -0.62 4.55 4.56
CA ASP A 18 -0.79 3.10 4.77
C ASP A 18 0.25 2.32 3.96
N LYS A 19 0.37 2.62 2.65
CA LYS A 19 1.36 2.01 1.77
C LYS A 19 2.79 2.28 2.17
N PHE A 20 3.08 3.50 2.63
CA PHE A 20 4.44 3.85 3.03
C PHE A 20 4.90 3.01 4.23
N ASP A 21 4.03 2.84 5.21
CA ASP A 21 4.33 2.02 6.38
C ASP A 21 4.50 0.55 6.00
N TYR A 22 3.49 -0.07 5.38
CA TYR A 22 3.55 -1.51 5.13
C TYR A 22 4.62 -1.87 4.09
N PHE A 23 4.91 -1.03 3.09
CA PHE A 23 6.02 -1.29 2.17
C PHE A 23 7.36 -1.38 2.89
N ARG A 24 7.64 -0.43 3.78
CA ARG A 24 8.90 -0.42 4.53
C ARG A 24 8.95 -1.57 5.53
N ARG A 25 7.85 -1.79 6.26
CA ARG A 25 7.74 -2.84 7.27
C ARG A 25 7.90 -4.21 6.64
N ASP A 26 7.15 -4.51 5.59
CA ASP A 26 7.14 -5.84 4.99
C ASP A 26 8.43 -6.11 4.24
N ALA A 27 8.98 -5.12 3.53
CA ALA A 27 10.26 -5.28 2.86
C ALA A 27 11.39 -5.62 3.86
N LEU A 28 11.41 -4.97 5.03
CA LEU A 28 12.35 -5.26 6.11
C LEU A 28 12.22 -6.72 6.60
N HIS A 29 11.01 -7.16 6.94
CA HIS A 29 10.78 -8.49 7.53
C HIS A 29 10.90 -9.63 6.50
N LEU A 30 10.65 -9.35 5.22
CA LEU A 30 10.80 -10.31 4.11
C LEU A 30 12.21 -10.33 3.51
N GLY A 31 13.13 -9.47 3.98
CA GLY A 31 14.48 -9.37 3.43
C GLY A 31 14.56 -8.79 2.02
N ILE A 32 13.54 -8.04 1.59
CA ILE A 32 13.48 -7.37 0.29
C ILE A 32 14.27 -6.06 0.39
N LYS A 33 15.34 -5.94 -0.39
CA LYS A 33 16.24 -4.77 -0.35
C LYS A 33 15.68 -3.53 -1.07
N ARG A 34 14.68 -3.69 -1.93
CA ARG A 34 14.08 -2.56 -2.68
C ARG A 34 13.31 -1.67 -1.70
N GLN A 35 13.50 -0.35 -1.82
CA GLN A 35 12.88 0.63 -0.92
C GLN A 35 12.31 1.81 -1.71
N PHE A 36 11.33 2.47 -1.12
CA PHE A 36 10.78 3.75 -1.58
C PHE A 36 10.97 4.79 -0.49
N ASP A 37 11.62 5.91 -0.83
CA ASP A 37 11.86 7.04 0.06
C ASP A 37 10.60 7.91 0.19
N HIS A 38 9.73 7.50 1.11
CA HIS A 38 8.50 8.22 1.43
C HIS A 38 8.78 9.55 2.14
N ASP A 39 9.89 9.69 2.88
CA ASP A 39 10.26 10.95 3.52
C ASP A 39 10.54 12.03 2.49
N ARG A 40 11.26 11.69 1.41
CA ARG A 40 11.47 12.58 0.27
C ARG A 40 10.14 12.94 -0.41
N TYR A 41 9.25 11.97 -0.60
CA TYR A 41 7.93 12.21 -1.19
C TYR A 41 7.11 13.20 -0.33
N ILE A 42 7.01 12.97 0.98
CA ILE A 42 6.24 13.81 1.91
C ILE A 42 6.78 15.25 1.95
N LYS A 43 8.10 15.42 1.92
CA LYS A 43 8.72 16.76 1.84
C LYS A 43 8.45 17.46 0.50
N GLY A 44 8.19 16.69 -0.54
CA GLY A 44 8.00 17.18 -1.90
C GLY A 44 6.56 17.57 -2.24
N VAL A 45 5.56 16.90 -1.66
CA VAL A 45 4.14 17.12 -2.01
C VAL A 45 3.65 18.52 -1.68
N LYS A 46 2.68 18.99 -2.48
CA LYS A 46 1.98 20.26 -2.25
C LYS A 46 0.47 20.05 -2.35
N VAL A 47 -0.29 20.88 -1.65
CA VAL A 47 -1.73 20.96 -1.85
C VAL A 47 -2.02 21.97 -2.95
N MET A 48 -2.61 21.52 -4.06
CA MET A 48 -2.97 22.36 -5.21
C MET A 48 -4.38 21.99 -5.69
N PRO A 49 -5.14 22.94 -6.27
CA PRO A 49 -6.44 22.62 -6.86
C PRO A 49 -6.28 21.69 -8.07
N ASP A 50 -7.16 20.69 -8.18
CA ASP A 50 -7.32 19.89 -9.39
C ASP A 50 -8.02 20.68 -10.51
N ASP A 51 -8.27 20.01 -11.64
CA ASP A 51 -8.99 20.54 -12.80
C ASP A 51 -10.42 21.02 -12.48
N GLN A 52 -10.99 20.56 -11.37
CA GLN A 52 -12.31 20.94 -10.86
C GLN A 52 -12.22 21.98 -9.73
N GLY A 53 -11.02 22.46 -9.40
CA GLY A 53 -10.78 23.43 -8.33
C GLY A 53 -10.76 22.81 -6.92
N VAL A 54 -10.78 21.48 -6.79
CA VAL A 54 -10.76 20.78 -5.50
C VAL A 54 -9.32 20.67 -5.00
N PRO A 55 -8.99 21.16 -3.79
CA PRO A 55 -7.64 21.03 -3.25
C PRO A 55 -7.26 19.55 -3.00
N THR A 56 -6.19 19.10 -3.67
CA THR A 56 -5.67 17.71 -3.65
C THR A 56 -4.15 17.69 -3.38
N VAL A 57 -3.64 16.58 -2.85
CA VAL A 57 -2.21 16.32 -2.63
C VAL A 57 -1.56 15.94 -3.95
N MET A 58 -0.68 16.81 -4.45
CA MET A 58 0.05 16.61 -5.70
C MET A 58 1.53 16.37 -5.47
N ALA A 59 2.06 15.33 -6.12
CA ALA A 59 3.49 15.02 -6.18
C ALA A 59 4.21 15.98 -7.13
N GLN A 60 5.51 16.19 -6.92
CA GLN A 60 6.32 16.95 -7.87
C GLN A 60 6.56 16.13 -9.14
N VAL A 61 6.50 16.78 -10.31
CA VAL A 61 6.74 16.13 -11.61
C VAL A 61 8.08 15.39 -11.65
N LYS A 62 9.12 15.95 -11.02
CA LYS A 62 10.46 15.35 -10.94
C LYS A 62 10.53 14.03 -10.16
N ASP A 63 9.53 13.74 -9.32
CA ASP A 63 9.49 12.51 -8.52
C ASP A 63 8.69 11.39 -9.23
N LYS A 64 8.18 11.65 -10.44
CA LYS A 64 7.43 10.68 -11.25
C LYS A 64 8.18 9.36 -11.42
N ASP A 65 9.46 9.42 -11.76
CA ASP A 65 10.27 8.22 -12.00
C ASP A 65 10.46 7.44 -10.70
N SER A 66 10.70 8.12 -9.58
CA SER A 66 10.78 7.46 -8.27
C SER A 66 9.46 6.80 -7.86
N LEU A 67 8.32 7.44 -8.14
CA LEU A 67 7.01 6.83 -7.89
C LEU A 67 6.80 5.57 -8.74
N TYR A 68 7.15 5.63 -10.02
CA TYR A 68 6.95 4.50 -10.91
C TYR A 68 7.96 3.36 -10.67
N GLU A 69 9.25 3.67 -10.68
CA GLU A 69 10.34 2.70 -10.62
C GLU A 69 10.64 2.17 -9.22
N ASN A 70 10.37 2.97 -8.17
CA ASN A 70 10.63 2.53 -6.79
C ASN A 70 9.34 2.07 -6.11
N MET A 71 8.30 2.92 -6.04
CA MET A 71 7.08 2.59 -5.30
C MET A 71 6.26 1.47 -5.97
N MET A 72 5.91 1.63 -7.25
CA MET A 72 5.02 0.67 -7.93
C MET A 72 5.70 -0.69 -8.13
N GLU A 73 6.98 -0.68 -8.43
CA GLU A 73 7.80 -1.89 -8.58
C GLU A 73 8.10 -2.58 -7.24
N LEU A 74 8.20 -1.84 -6.12
CA LEU A 74 8.22 -2.43 -4.78
C LEU A 74 6.88 -3.11 -4.46
N ARG A 75 5.76 -2.43 -4.72
CA ARG A 75 4.42 -3.01 -4.54
C ARG A 75 4.27 -4.32 -5.32
N LYS A 76 4.63 -4.30 -6.61
CA LYS A 76 4.58 -5.48 -7.48
C LYS A 76 5.45 -6.62 -6.95
N MET A 77 6.65 -6.30 -6.45
CA MET A 77 7.52 -7.30 -5.84
C MET A 77 6.87 -7.94 -4.61
N LEU A 78 6.42 -7.14 -3.63
CA LEU A 78 5.75 -7.61 -2.42
C LEU A 78 4.53 -8.49 -2.74
N HIS A 79 3.71 -8.09 -3.71
CA HIS A 79 2.57 -8.88 -4.15
C HIS A 79 2.98 -10.24 -4.72
N ARG A 80 3.99 -10.27 -5.60
CA ARG A 80 4.42 -11.51 -6.26
C ARG A 80 5.17 -12.45 -5.32
N THR A 81 6.01 -11.92 -4.44
CA THR A 81 6.91 -12.74 -3.61
C THR A 81 6.29 -13.16 -2.30
N ALA A 82 5.39 -12.34 -1.72
CA ALA A 82 4.81 -12.60 -0.41
C ALA A 82 3.29 -12.68 -0.45
N TYR A 83 2.58 -11.60 -0.76
CA TYR A 83 1.13 -11.53 -0.54
C TYR A 83 0.33 -12.55 -1.36
N GLN A 84 0.79 -12.85 -2.57
CA GLN A 84 0.18 -13.84 -3.47
C GLN A 84 1.03 -15.12 -3.57
N HIS A 85 1.94 -15.34 -2.61
CA HIS A 85 2.74 -16.55 -2.62
C HIS A 85 1.84 -17.79 -2.52
N LYS A 86 2.00 -18.74 -3.44
CA LYS A 86 1.11 -19.91 -3.58
C LYS A 86 0.93 -20.71 -2.29
N THR A 87 1.98 -20.84 -1.48
CA THR A 87 1.91 -21.57 -0.21
C THR A 87 1.14 -20.76 0.84
N VAL A 88 1.33 -19.44 0.90
CA VAL A 88 0.58 -18.56 1.82
C VAL A 88 -0.91 -18.62 1.48
N LYS A 89 -1.28 -18.52 0.21
CA LYS A 89 -2.69 -18.63 -0.23
C LYS A 89 -3.32 -19.97 0.11
N LYS A 90 -2.59 -21.08 -0.02
CA LYS A 90 -3.09 -22.39 0.42
C LYS A 90 -3.33 -22.45 1.93
N LEU A 91 -2.42 -21.90 2.73
CA LEU A 91 -2.57 -21.84 4.18
C LEU A 91 -3.76 -20.96 4.60
N GLU A 92 -3.93 -19.79 3.98
CA GLU A 92 -5.09 -18.92 4.21
C GLU A 92 -6.41 -19.66 3.93
N LEU A 93 -6.48 -20.44 2.84
CA LEU A 93 -7.67 -21.25 2.52
C LEU A 93 -7.92 -22.35 3.56
N HIS A 94 -6.88 -23.06 3.99
CA HIS A 94 -7.03 -24.06 5.06
C HIS A 94 -7.50 -23.43 6.37
N MET A 95 -7.04 -22.22 6.70
CA MET A 95 -7.51 -21.50 7.89
C MET A 95 -9.00 -21.17 7.79
N ILE A 96 -9.49 -20.78 6.60
CA ILE A 96 -10.92 -20.55 6.37
C ILE A 96 -11.72 -21.83 6.61
N ASP A 97 -11.24 -22.98 6.11
CA ASP A 97 -11.92 -24.26 6.32
C ASP A 97 -11.97 -24.64 7.81
N ILE A 98 -10.87 -24.43 8.54
CA ILE A 98 -10.82 -24.63 10.00
C ILE A 98 -11.82 -23.72 10.71
N LEU A 99 -11.90 -22.44 10.34
CA LEU A 99 -12.81 -21.49 10.96
C LEU A 99 -14.29 -21.86 10.72
N LYS A 100 -14.62 -22.42 9.56
CA LYS A 100 -15.99 -22.92 9.28
C LYS A 100 -16.36 -24.12 10.14
N ILE A 101 -15.45 -25.09 10.29
CA ILE A 101 -15.65 -26.24 11.17
C ILE A 101 -15.79 -25.77 12.62
N ALA A 102 -14.98 -24.80 13.03
CA ALA A 102 -15.05 -24.23 14.37
C ALA A 102 -16.37 -23.49 14.62
N ASP A 103 -16.90 -22.75 13.65
CA ASP A 103 -18.18 -22.04 13.74
C ASP A 103 -19.34 -23.00 14.04
N GLU A 104 -19.39 -24.15 13.35
CA GLU A 104 -20.39 -25.20 13.60
C GLU A 104 -20.26 -25.84 15.01
N ALA A 105 -19.02 -25.95 15.52
CA ALA A 105 -18.73 -26.58 16.80
C ALA A 105 -18.84 -25.62 18.01
N ILE A 106 -18.64 -24.31 17.79
CA ILE A 106 -18.62 -23.27 18.83
C ILE A 106 -20.00 -22.62 19.01
N THR A 107 -21.04 -23.13 18.34
CA THR A 107 -22.43 -22.66 18.50
C THR A 107 -22.79 -22.53 19.99
N VAL A 108 -22.96 -21.27 20.45
CA VAL A 108 -23.47 -20.87 21.78
C VAL A 108 -24.99 -20.90 21.77
#